data_AF-A0A957UXF5-F1
#
_entry.id   AF-A0A957UXF5-F1
#
_cell.length_a   1.000
_cell.length_b   1.000
_cell.length_c   1.000
_cell.angle_alpha   90.00
_cell.angle_beta   90.00
_cell.angle_gamma   90.00
#
_symmetry.space_group_name_H-M   'P 1'
#
loop_
_entity.id
_entity.type
_entity.pdbx_description
1 polymer ?
#
loop_
_entity_poly.entity_id
_entity_poly.type
_entity_poly.pdbx_seq_one_letter_code
_entity_poly.pdbx_strand_id
1 'polypeptide(L)' 'MAEQIIVSPERLQAISKQMTARGEVHQQNLAVLRSELSSLLGRWKGDAANAHNSEMEQVVFPAFQRLIDALNHGAQVVQA' A
#
# COMPACT_ATOMS: atom_id res chain seq x y z
N MET A 1 -8.83 22.83 27.02
CA MET A 1 -8.26 23.78 26.04
C MET A 1 -7.76 22.94 24.88
N ALA A 2 -8.43 22.98 23.73
CA ALA A 2 -7.95 22.29 22.54
C ALA A 2 -6.72 23.06 22.05
N GLU A 3 -5.58 22.38 21.94
CA GLU A 3 -4.41 22.90 21.23
C GLU A 3 -4.88 23.37 19.85
N GLN A 4 -4.83 24.69 19.60
CA GLN A 4 -5.00 25.21 18.25
C GLN A 4 -3.74 24.81 17.49
N ILE A 5 -3.79 23.63 16.87
CA ILE A 5 -2.78 23.24 15.89
C ILE A 5 -2.94 24.23 14.75
N ILE A 6 -2.06 25.22 14.68
CA ILE A 6 -1.89 26.06 13.50
C ILE A 6 -1.29 25.15 12.44
N VAL A 7 -2.17 24.48 11.71
CA VAL A 7 -1.79 23.65 10.58
C VAL A 7 -1.46 24.60 9.44
N SER A 8 -0.17 24.82 9.19
CA SER A 8 0.23 25.65 8.05
C SER A 8 -0.07 24.91 6.74
N PRO A 9 -0.61 25.59 5.71
CA PRO A 9 -0.92 24.98 4.42
C PRO A 9 0.28 24.26 3.79
N GLU A 10 1.49 24.77 4.00
CA GLU A 10 2.73 24.18 3.49
C GLU A 10 3.04 22.83 4.15
N ARG A 11 2.73 22.67 5.44
CA ARG A 11 2.89 21.41 6.16
C ARG A 11 1.89 20.36 5.67
N LEU A 12 0.64 20.74 5.42
CA LEU A 12 -0.36 19.84 4.82
C LEU A 12 0.09 19.40 3.43
N GLN A 13 0.53 20.33 2.60
CA GLN A 13 1.01 20.00 1.26
C GLN A 13 2.22 19.05 1.29
N ALA A 14 3.16 19.24 2.23
CA ALA A 14 4.28 18.33 2.42
C ALA A 14 3.83 16.93 2.86
N ILE A 15 2.87 16.83 3.79
CA ILE A 15 2.31 15.56 4.26
C ILE A 15 1.60 14.84 3.12
N SER A 16 0.77 15.54 2.35
CA SER A 16 0.08 14.98 1.18
C SER A 16 1.07 14.41 0.17
N LYS A 17 2.12 15.16 -0.18
CA LYS A 17 3.20 14.68 -1.08
C LYS A 17 3.89 13.43 -0.54
N GLN A 18 4.18 13.38 0.76
CA GLN A 18 4.79 12.21 1.38
C GLN A 18 3.88 10.98 1.34
N MET A 19 2.57 11.16 1.57
CA MET A 19 1.60 10.08 1.51
C MET A 19 1.48 9.52 0.08
N THR A 20 1.39 10.38 -0.93
CA THR A 20 1.38 9.97 -2.34
C THR A 20 2.65 9.21 -2.72
N ALA A 21 3.83 9.75 -2.39
CA ALA A 21 5.10 9.10 -2.69
C ALA A 21 5.22 7.72 -2.02
N ARG A 22 4.71 7.56 -0.78
CA ARG A 22 4.65 6.26 -0.12
C ARG A 22 3.67 5.31 -0.81
N GLY A 23 2.51 5.81 -1.24
CA GLY A 23 1.53 5.03 -2.00
C GLY A 23 2.15 4.45 -3.28
N GLU A 24 2.89 5.27 -4.03
CA GLU A 24 3.60 4.86 -5.25
C GLU A 24 4.65 3.78 -4.98
N VAL A 25 5.46 3.94 -3.93
CA VAL A 25 6.45 2.92 -3.52
C VAL A 25 5.77 1.60 -3.18
N HIS A 26 4.68 1.63 -2.42
CA HIS A 26 3.94 0.42 -2.08
C HIS A 26 3.28 -0.22 -3.32
N GLN A 27 2.83 0.57 -4.28
CA GLN A 27 2.28 0.08 -5.55
C GLN A 27 3.35 -0.62 -6.40
N GLN A 28 4.55 -0.05 -6.49
CA GLN A 28 5.70 -0.69 -7.15
C GLN A 28 6.08 -2.00 -6.46
N ASN A 29 6.16 -1.99 -5.13
CA ASN A 29 6.47 -3.20 -4.35
C ASN A 29 5.41 -4.30 -4.54
N LEU A 30 4.13 -3.94 -4.58
CA LEU A 30 3.06 -4.89 -4.85
C LEU A 30 3.15 -5.51 -6.25
N ALA A 31 3.51 -4.72 -7.26
CA ALA A 31 3.72 -5.21 -8.62
C ALA A 31 4.90 -6.18 -8.70
N VAL A 32 6.03 -5.84 -8.06
CA VAL A 32 7.21 -6.72 -7.96
C VAL A 32 6.85 -8.03 -7.27
N LEU A 33 6.18 -7.96 -6.11
CA LEU A 33 5.80 -9.13 -5.33
C LEU A 33 4.86 -10.07 -6.10
N ARG A 34 3.88 -9.53 -6.83
CA ARG A 34 3.00 -10.31 -7.71
C ARG A 34 3.78 -11.00 -8.84
N SER A 35 4.74 -10.30 -9.44
CA SER A 35 5.60 -10.86 -10.49
C SER A 35 6.47 -12.00 -9.97
N GLU A 36 7.08 -11.81 -8.79
CA GLU A 36 7.89 -12.83 -8.13
C GLU A 36 7.06 -14.07 -7.77
N LEU A 37 5.86 -13.87 -7.19
CA LEU A 37 4.95 -14.98 -6.87
C LEU A 37 4.55 -15.76 -8.13
N SER A 38 4.22 -15.04 -9.22
CA SER A 38 3.87 -15.67 -10.51
C SER A 38 5.02 -16.50 -11.08
N SER A 39 6.27 -16.05 -10.93
CA SER A 39 7.46 -16.80 -11.34
C SER A 39 7.65 -18.06 -10.49
N LEU A 40 7.36 -17.95 -9.19
CA LEU A 40 7.52 -19.03 -8.21
C LEU A 40 6.45 -20.12 -8.37
N LEU A 41 5.21 -19.74 -8.68
CA LEU A 41 4.08 -20.61 -9.00
C LEU A 41 4.36 -21.62 -10.12
N GLY A 42 5.18 -21.25 -11.10
CA GLY A 42 5.59 -22.16 -12.18
C GLY A 42 6.52 -23.29 -11.72
N ARG A 43 7.22 -23.10 -10.59
CA ARG A 43 8.32 -23.95 -10.11
C ARG A 43 7.98 -24.69 -8.82
N TRP A 44 7.20 -24.06 -7.95
CA TRP A 44 6.79 -24.61 -6.66
C TRP A 44 5.35 -25.13 -6.74
N LYS A 45 5.18 -26.45 -6.59
CA LYS A 45 3.89 -27.14 -6.68
C LYS A 45 3.64 -27.97 -5.43
N GLY A 46 2.35 -28.22 -5.16
CA GLY A 46 1.88 -29.02 -4.03
C GLY A 46 1.03 -28.21 -3.05
N ASP A 47 0.51 -28.87 -2.02
CA ASP A 47 -0.47 -28.29 -1.10
C ASP A 47 0.07 -27.07 -0.34
N ALA A 48 1.35 -27.09 0.03
CA ALA A 48 2.01 -25.95 0.67
C ALA A 48 2.09 -24.73 -0.26
N ALA A 49 2.36 -24.95 -1.56
CA ALA A 49 2.36 -23.87 -2.54
C ALA A 49 0.94 -23.31 -2.72
N ASN A 50 -0.06 -24.18 -2.82
CA ASN A 50 -1.47 -23.77 -2.94
C ASN A 50 -1.93 -22.96 -1.72
N ALA A 51 -1.59 -23.40 -0.51
CA ALA A 51 -1.91 -22.68 0.72
C ALA A 51 -1.24 -21.31 0.78
N HIS A 52 0.05 -21.24 0.43
CA HIS A 52 0.78 -19.97 0.38
C HIS A 52 0.18 -19.01 -0.65
N ASN A 53 -0.08 -19.47 -1.87
CA ASN A 53 -0.68 -18.61 -2.91
C ASN A 53 -2.08 -18.15 -2.54
N SER A 54 -2.87 -19.01 -1.89
CA SER A 54 -4.19 -18.63 -1.39
C SER A 54 -4.09 -17.52 -0.34
N GLU A 55 -3.16 -17.62 0.61
CA GLU A 55 -2.93 -16.56 1.60
C GLU A 55 -2.48 -15.24 0.94
N MET A 56 -1.59 -15.32 -0.05
CA MET A 56 -1.10 -14.16 -0.77
C MET A 56 -2.23 -13.43 -1.53
N GLU A 57 -3.08 -14.16 -2.24
CA GLU A 57 -4.19 -13.58 -3.02
C GLU A 57 -5.37 -13.12 -2.15
N GLN A 58 -5.69 -13.85 -1.08
CA GLN A 58 -6.88 -13.57 -0.27
C GLN A 58 -6.64 -12.54 0.83
N VAL A 59 -5.42 -12.48 1.39
CA VAL A 59 -5.12 -11.68 2.57
C VAL A 59 -4.07 -10.63 2.26
N VAL A 60 -2.89 -11.05 1.78
CA VAL A 60 -1.73 -10.17 1.69
C VAL A 60 -1.90 -9.10 0.63
N PHE A 61 -2.20 -9.46 -0.63
CA PHE A 61 -2.37 -8.48 -1.70
C PHE A 61 -3.55 -7.52 -1.45
N PRO A 62 -4.73 -7.98 -0.99
CA PRO A 62 -5.81 -7.08 -0.64
C PRO A 62 -5.47 -6.16 0.54
N ALA A 63 -4.73 -6.63 1.55
CA ALA A 63 -4.26 -5.78 2.65
C ALA A 63 -3.28 -4.71 2.16
N PHE A 64 -2.35 -5.07 1.26
CA PHE A 64 -1.42 -4.12 0.66
C PHE A 64 -2.14 -3.06 -0.18
N GLN A 65 -3.15 -3.47 -0.96
CA GLN A 65 -3.98 -2.54 -1.71
C GLN A 65 -4.72 -1.57 -0.79
N ARG A 66 -5.30 -2.06 0.31
CA ARG A 66 -5.95 -1.19 1.31
C ARG A 66 -5.00 -0.18 1.94
N LEU A 67 -3.72 -0.53 2.15
CA LEU A 67 -2.70 0.42 2.61
C LEU A 67 -2.45 1.53 1.58
N ILE A 68 -2.30 1.16 0.30
CA ILE A 68 -2.12 2.12 -0.80
C ILE A 68 -3.33 3.07 -0.87
N ASP A 69 -4.54 2.52 -0.81
CA ASP A 69 -5.77 3.29 -0.85
C ASP A 69 -5.88 4.25 0.34
N ALA A 70 -5.49 3.80 1.55
CA ALA A 70 -5.48 4.64 2.75
C ALA A 70 -4.46 5.80 2.63
N LEU A 71 -3.28 5.56 2.06
CA LEU A 71 -2.29 6.60 1.81
C LEU A 71 -2.79 7.62 0.78
N ASN A 72 -3.39 7.16 -0.31
CA ASN A 72 -3.94 8.03 -1.34
C ASN A 72 -5.14 8.83 -0.83
N HIS A 73 -6.02 8.20 -0.06
CA HIS A 73 -7.16 8.89 0.56
C HIS A 73 -6.70 9.94 1.57
N GLY A 74 -5.73 9.61 2.43
CA GLY A 74 -5.12 10.58 3.35
C GLY A 74 -4.51 11.76 2.59
N ALA A 75 -3.82 11.50 1.48
CA ALA A 75 -3.24 12.56 0.65
C ALA A 75 -4.30 13.49 0.05
N GLN A 76 -5.46 12.96 -0.36
CA GLN A 76 -6.60 13.72 -0.89
C GLN A 76 -7.28 14.57 0.19
N VAL A 77 -7.57 13.99 1.36
CA VAL A 77 -8.21 14.70 2.48
C VAL A 77 -7.34 15.85 2.98
N VAL A 78 -6.02 15.69 2.96
CA VAL A 78 -5.05 16.72 3.38
C VAL A 78 -4.94 17.89 2.36
N GLN A 79 -5.38 17.71 1.11
CA GLN A 79 -5.40 18.77 0.09
C GLN A 79 -6.67 19.62 0.10
N ALA A 80 -7.76 19.12 0.69
CA ALA A 80 -9.07 19.77 0.76
C ALA A 80 -9.17 20.71 1.97
#